data_AF-B8D6A0-F1
#
_entry.id   AF-B8D6A0-F1
#
_cell.length_a   1.000
_cell.length_b   1.000
_cell.length_c   1.000
_cell.angle_alpha   90.00
_cell.angle_beta   90.00
_cell.angle_gamma   90.00
#
_symmetry.space_group_name_H-M   'P 1'
#
loop_
_entity.id
_entity.type
_entity.pdbx_description
1 polymer ?
#
loop_
_entity_poly.entity_id
_entity_poly.type
_entity_poly.pdbx_seq_one_letter_code
_entity_poly.pdbx_strand_id
1 'polypeptide(L)'
;MHMVKVRKVVLVTAEHHPYHKLWAKIAEALSKKMGVELEVRKEDYVYLVEYGDKDDLGMSWLPQILVELDDGRVQWVLSQLPLNERLQPDEEKALEVMVNKLRELGVEL
;
A
#
# COMPACT_ATOMS: atom_id res chain seq x y z
N MET A 1 11.92 18.58 -14.21
CA MET A 1 11.69 17.24 -13.62
C MET A 1 10.21 16.94 -13.78
N HIS A 2 9.87 15.82 -14.41
CA HIS A 2 8.47 15.38 -14.46
C HIS A 2 8.14 14.81 -13.08
N MET A 3 7.17 15.39 -12.38
CA MET A 3 6.66 14.82 -11.14
C MET A 3 5.66 13.73 -11.49
N VAL A 4 5.83 12.58 -10.86
CA VAL A 4 5.03 11.38 -11.14
C VAL A 4 3.74 11.46 -10.32
N LYS A 5 2.63 10.95 -10.83
CA LYS A 5 1.34 10.96 -10.13
C LYS A 5 0.91 9.56 -9.75
N VAL A 6 0.24 9.43 -8.61
CA VAL A 6 -0.52 8.22 -8.31
C VAL A 6 -1.71 8.17 -9.25
N ARG A 7 -1.89 7.04 -9.91
CA ARG A 7 -3.02 6.77 -10.81
C ARG A 7 -4.11 5.94 -10.11
N LYS A 8 -3.70 5.03 -9.24
CA LYS A 8 -4.58 4.10 -8.50
C LYS A 8 -3.89 3.61 -7.24
N VAL A 9 -4.67 3.40 -6.17
CA VAL A 9 -4.23 2.64 -4.98
C VAL A 9 -4.75 1.21 -5.10
N VAL A 10 -3.91 0.22 -4.83
CA VAL A 10 -4.27 -1.20 -4.88
C VAL A 10 -4.03 -1.83 -3.50
N LEU A 11 -5.07 -2.37 -2.89
CA LEU A 11 -4.97 -3.20 -1.69
C LEU A 11 -5.04 -4.67 -2.09
N VAL A 12 -4.00 -5.44 -1.81
CA VAL A 12 -4.07 -6.90 -1.88
C VAL A 12 -4.22 -7.44 -0.47
N THR A 13 -5.30 -8.19 -0.22
CA THR A 13 -5.67 -8.63 1.13
C THR A 13 -6.38 -9.98 1.10
N ALA A 14 -6.64 -10.54 2.28
CA ALA A 14 -7.47 -11.72 2.46
C ALA A 14 -8.60 -11.42 3.44
N GLU A 15 -9.81 -11.89 3.16
CA GLU A 15 -10.98 -11.61 4.02
C GLU A 15 -10.87 -12.23 5.42
N HIS A 16 -10.15 -13.34 5.53
CA HIS A 16 -9.92 -14.05 6.77
C HIS A 16 -8.83 -13.40 7.65
N HIS A 17 -8.14 -12.36 7.16
CA HIS A 17 -7.11 -11.67 7.93
C HIS A 17 -7.74 -10.85 9.08
N PRO A 18 -7.25 -10.95 10.33
CA PRO A 18 -7.87 -10.31 11.50
C PRO A 18 -7.97 -8.78 11.36
N TYR A 19 -7.02 -8.16 10.65
CA TYR A 19 -7.00 -6.73 10.38
C TYR A 19 -7.52 -6.33 9.00
N HIS A 20 -8.26 -7.18 8.28
CA HIS A 20 -8.75 -6.88 6.93
C HIS A 20 -9.45 -5.51 6.84
N LYS A 21 -10.38 -5.23 7.77
CA LYS A 21 -11.10 -3.94 7.83
C LYS A 21 -10.18 -2.74 8.04
N LEU A 22 -9.13 -2.92 8.84
CA LEU A 22 -8.16 -1.87 9.13
C LEU A 22 -7.33 -1.56 7.89
N TRP A 23 -6.82 -2.58 7.20
CA TRP A 23 -6.09 -2.42 5.94
C TRP A 23 -6.94 -1.75 4.86
N ALA A 24 -8.22 -2.14 4.74
CA ALA A 24 -9.16 -1.49 3.83
C ALA A 24 -9.34 0.00 4.16
N LYS A 25 -9.52 0.34 5.44
CA LYS A 25 -9.63 1.73 5.91
C LYS A 25 -8.38 2.55 5.61
N ILE A 26 -7.18 1.99 5.85
CA ILE A 26 -5.91 2.66 5.58
C ILE A 26 -5.73 2.90 4.06
N ALA A 27 -6.02 1.89 3.23
CA ALA A 27 -5.94 2.02 1.78
C ALA A 27 -6.94 3.06 1.24
N GLU A 28 -8.16 3.08 1.78
CA GLU A 28 -9.18 4.08 1.44
C GLU A 28 -8.74 5.50 1.83
N ALA A 29 -8.11 5.66 3.00
CA ALA A 29 -7.56 6.95 3.42
C ALA A 29 -6.48 7.47 2.45
N LEU A 30 -5.57 6.59 2.00
CA LEU A 30 -4.57 6.96 0.99
C LEU A 30 -5.22 7.34 -0.34
N SER A 31 -6.16 6.52 -0.82
CA SER A 31 -6.90 6.77 -2.07
C SER A 31 -7.61 8.12 -2.05
N LYS A 32 -8.32 8.44 -0.96
CA LYS A 32 -8.97 9.75 -0.75
C LYS A 32 -7.97 10.89 -0.71
N LYS A 33 -6.82 10.72 -0.03
CA LYS A 33 -5.77 11.74 0.02
C LYS A 33 -5.23 12.05 -1.39
N MET A 34 -5.05 11.02 -2.21
CA MET A 34 -4.51 11.14 -3.56
C MET A 34 -5.58 11.51 -4.60
N GLY A 35 -6.86 11.43 -4.26
CA GLY A 35 -7.95 11.70 -5.20
C GLY A 35 -8.08 10.65 -6.31
N VAL A 36 -7.74 9.39 -6.02
CA VAL A 36 -7.70 8.28 -7.00
C VAL A 36 -8.56 7.11 -6.55
N GLU A 37 -8.86 6.20 -7.48
CA GLU A 37 -9.58 4.96 -7.19
C GLU A 37 -8.78 4.02 -6.26
N LEU A 38 -9.51 3.31 -5.38
CA LEU A 38 -9.01 2.15 -4.64
C LEU A 38 -9.51 0.86 -5.29
N GLU A 39 -8.59 0.01 -5.73
CA GLU A 39 -8.87 -1.35 -6.17
C GLU A 39 -8.52 -2.33 -5.06
N VAL A 40 -9.43 -3.26 -4.75
CA VAL A 40 -9.20 -4.31 -3.75
C VAL A 40 -9.11 -5.66 -4.44
N ARG A 41 -7.94 -6.29 -4.33
CA ARG A 41 -7.67 -7.64 -4.84
C ARG A 41 -7.61 -8.64 -3.69
N LYS A 42 -8.36 -9.74 -3.81
CA LYS A 42 -8.42 -10.79 -2.79
C LYS A 42 -7.46 -11.90 -3.16
N GLU A 43 -6.54 -12.23 -2.26
CA GLU A 43 -5.61 -13.35 -2.38
C GLU A 43 -4.82 -13.38 -3.70
N ASP A 44 -4.58 -12.21 -4.31
CA ASP A 44 -3.82 -12.08 -5.56
C ASP A 44 -2.32 -12.10 -5.28
N TYR A 45 -1.83 -13.29 -4.90
CA TYR A 45 -0.41 -13.52 -4.69
C TYR A 45 0.41 -13.35 -5.95
N VAL A 46 -0.17 -13.51 -7.15
CA VAL A 46 0.54 -13.28 -8.42
C VAL A 46 0.95 -11.82 -8.53
N TYR A 47 0.01 -10.90 -8.29
CA TYR A 47 0.31 -9.46 -8.31
C TYR A 47 1.34 -9.07 -7.26
N LEU A 48 1.30 -9.67 -6.07
CA LEU A 48 2.28 -9.39 -5.04
C LEU A 48 3.67 -10.00 -5.32
N VAL A 49 3.73 -11.21 -5.87
CA VAL A 49 4.99 -11.81 -6.32
C VAL A 49 5.59 -11.04 -7.51
N GLU A 50 4.81 -10.23 -8.22
CA GLU A 50 5.31 -9.34 -9.26
C GLU A 50 5.76 -7.99 -8.68
N TYR A 51 4.90 -7.30 -7.94
CA TYR A 51 5.08 -5.88 -7.56
C TYR A 51 5.15 -5.60 -6.05
N GLY A 52 4.79 -6.58 -5.23
CA GLY A 52 4.76 -6.47 -3.77
C GLY A 52 6.14 -6.49 -3.12
N ASP A 53 6.14 -6.28 -1.82
CA ASP A 53 7.27 -6.52 -0.94
C ASP A 53 7.50 -8.03 -0.80
N LYS A 54 8.76 -8.44 -0.86
CA LYS A 54 9.18 -9.84 -0.91
C LYS A 54 10.41 -10.03 -0.06
N ASP A 55 10.56 -11.23 0.48
CA ASP A 55 11.82 -11.66 1.09
C ASP A 55 12.87 -12.03 0.03
N ASP A 56 14.06 -12.41 0.49
CA ASP A 56 15.19 -12.81 -0.36
C ASP A 56 14.90 -14.07 -1.21
N LEU A 57 13.86 -14.83 -0.87
CA LEU A 57 13.42 -16.03 -1.60
C LEU A 57 12.27 -15.72 -2.57
N GLY A 58 11.83 -14.46 -2.66
CA GLY A 58 10.73 -14.02 -3.51
C GLY A 58 9.34 -14.32 -2.94
N MET A 59 9.25 -14.71 -1.66
CA MET A 59 7.96 -14.94 -1.02
C MET A 59 7.31 -13.62 -0.64
N SER A 60 6.07 -13.44 -1.07
CA SER A 60 5.24 -12.30 -0.67
C SER A 60 4.15 -12.75 0.29
N TRP A 61 3.74 -11.83 1.17
CA TRP A 61 2.68 -12.03 2.14
C TRP A 61 1.53 -11.04 1.92
N LEU A 62 0.37 -11.37 2.48
CA LEU A 62 -0.79 -10.50 2.56
C LEU A 62 -0.94 -9.97 4.00
N PRO A 63 -1.52 -8.78 4.21
CA PRO A 63 -1.94 -7.80 3.21
C PRO A 63 -0.83 -6.82 2.82
N GLN A 64 -0.94 -6.18 1.66
CA GLN A 64 -0.08 -5.06 1.26
C GLN A 64 -0.87 -3.99 0.48
N ILE A 65 -0.44 -2.74 0.61
CA ILE A 65 -0.96 -1.60 -0.17
C ILE A 65 0.12 -1.18 -1.17
N LEU A 66 -0.30 -1.04 -2.42
CA LEU A 66 0.52 -0.62 -3.55
C LEU A 66 -0.11 0.58 -4.25
N VAL A 67 0.68 1.23 -5.09
CA VAL A 67 0.24 2.29 -6.00
C VAL A 67 0.66 1.96 -7.42
N GLU A 68 -0.22 2.27 -8.38
CA GLU A 68 0.14 2.37 -9.79
C GLU A 68 0.42 3.84 -10.11
N LEU A 69 1.57 4.12 -10.71
CA LEU A 69 2.00 5.46 -11.09
C LEU A 69 1.69 5.74 -12.57
N ASP A 70 1.58 7.02 -12.94
CA ASP A 70 1.29 7.44 -14.32
C ASP A 70 2.45 7.19 -15.30
N ASP A 71 3.65 6.95 -14.79
CA ASP A 71 4.83 6.50 -15.55
C ASP A 71 4.89 4.98 -15.78
N GLY A 72 3.88 4.24 -15.31
CA GLY A 72 3.74 2.79 -15.49
C GLY A 72 4.41 1.95 -14.40
N ARG A 73 5.09 2.54 -13.42
CA ARG A 73 5.62 1.79 -12.26
C ARG A 73 4.49 1.37 -11.33
N VAL A 74 4.61 0.17 -10.75
CA VAL A 74 3.83 -0.27 -9.60
C VAL A 74 4.77 -0.40 -8.41
N GLN A 75 4.41 0.17 -7.27
CA GLN A 75 5.25 0.16 -6.07
C GLN A 75 4.41 -0.13 -4.83
N TRP A 76 4.84 -1.08 -4.00
CA TRP A 76 4.27 -1.24 -2.66
C TRP A 76 4.63 -0.04 -1.79
N VAL A 77 3.66 0.46 -1.02
CA VAL A 77 3.83 1.60 -0.12
C VAL A 77 3.65 1.21 1.35
N LEU A 78 2.99 0.09 1.62
CA LEU A 78 2.86 -0.48 2.96
C LEU A 78 2.77 -2.00 2.89
N SER A 79 3.72 -2.70 3.49
CA SER A 79 3.73 -4.17 3.58
C SER A 79 3.58 -4.70 5.01
N GLN A 80 3.71 -3.84 6.01
CA GLN A 80 3.57 -4.16 7.43
C GLN A 80 2.86 -3.02 8.17
N LEU A 81 1.99 -3.35 9.13
CA LEU A 81 1.34 -2.32 9.95
C LEU A 81 2.34 -1.78 10.98
N PRO A 82 2.61 -0.46 10.99
CA PRO A 82 3.35 0.13 12.09
C PRO A 82 2.54 0.00 13.39
N LEU A 83 3.26 -0.10 14.49
CA LEU A 83 2.67 -0.22 15.82
C LEU A 83 2.89 1.08 16.62
N ASN A 84 1.92 1.39 17.48
CA ASN A 84 2.02 2.44 18.48
C ASN A 84 2.75 1.94 19.75
N GLU A 85 2.89 2.82 20.75
CA GLU A 85 3.55 2.50 22.03
C GLU A 85 2.88 1.34 22.81
N ARG A 86 1.61 1.03 22.49
CA ARG A 86 0.84 -0.06 23.10
C ARG A 86 0.88 -1.35 22.27
N LEU A 87 1.76 -1.42 21.26
CA LEU A 87 1.86 -2.54 20.32
C LEU A 87 0.57 -2.82 19.54
N GLN A 88 -0.25 -1.78 19.36
CA GLN A 88 -1.45 -1.84 18.51
C GLN A 88 -1.17 -1.18 17.16
N PRO A 89 -1.82 -1.61 16.07
CA PRO A 89 -1.70 -0.95 14.79
C PRO A 89 -1.94 0.55 14.85
N ASP A 90 -1.08 1.32 14.20
CA ASP A 90 -1.10 2.77 14.17
C ASP A 90 -1.48 3.26 12.76
N GLU A 91 -2.73 3.69 12.60
CA GLU A 91 -3.28 4.14 11.32
C GLU A 91 -2.63 5.43 10.80
N GLU A 92 -2.35 6.38 11.70
CA GLU A 92 -1.77 7.67 11.35
C GLU A 92 -0.34 7.47 10.86
N LYS A 93 0.44 6.68 11.61
CA LYS A 93 1.80 6.33 11.22
C LYS A 93 1.85 5.51 9.93
N ALA A 94 0.85 4.65 9.68
CA ALA A 94 0.75 3.92 8.41
C ALA A 94 0.60 4.88 7.22
N LEU A 95 -0.25 5.91 7.35
CA LEU A 95 -0.42 6.93 6.31
C LEU A 95 0.86 7.76 6.12
N GLU A 96 1.53 8.14 7.21
CA GLU A 96 2.82 8.85 7.14
C GLU A 96 3.89 8.04 6.41
N VAL A 97 4.04 6.75 6.74
CA VAL A 97 4.98 5.84 6.06
C VAL A 97 4.71 5.80 4.56
N MET A 98 3.45 5.62 4.16
CA MET A 98 3.08 5.59 2.74
C MET A 98 3.37 6.93 2.05
N VAL A 99 3.02 8.05 2.67
CA VAL A 99 3.27 9.39 2.13
C VAL A 99 4.76 9.67 1.99
N ASN A 100 5.57 9.30 2.97
CA ASN A 100 7.03 9.46 2.90
C ASN A 100 7.62 8.63 1.76
N LYS A 101 7.19 7.37 1.61
CA LYS A 101 7.61 6.52 0.51
C LYS A 101 7.21 7.10 -0.86
N LEU A 102 6.03 7.69 -0.99
CA LEU A 102 5.62 8.39 -2.21
C LEU A 102 6.51 9.62 -2.51
N ARG A 103 6.95 10.39 -1.49
CA ARG A 103 7.93 11.48 -1.68
C ARG A 103 9.24 10.96 -2.24
N GLU A 104 9.75 9.87 -1.68
CA GLU A 104 10.99 9.24 -2.14
C GLU A 104 10.90 8.76 -3.60
N LEU A 105 9.70 8.34 -4.03
CA LEU A 105 9.40 7.94 -5.40
C LEU A 105 9.24 9.13 -6.38
N GLY A 106 9.30 10.37 -5.88
CA GLY A 106 9.15 11.59 -6.69
C GLY A 106 7.70 11.91 -7.05
N VAL A 107 6.74 11.44 -6.24
CA VAL A 107 5.30 11.61 -6.48
C VAL A 107 4.84 13.01 -6.03
N GLU A 108 3.96 13.62 -6.82
CA GLU A 108 3.23 14.85 -6.46
C GLU A 108 2.13 14.55 -5.42
N LEU A 109 2.10 15.27 -4.28
CA LEU A 109 1.34 14.90 -3.07
C LEU A 109 0.32 15.93 -2.58
#